data_AF-A0A5K3G346-F1
#
_entry.id   AF-A0A5K3G346-F1
#
_cell.length_a   1.000
_cell.length_b   1.000
_cell.length_c   1.000
_cell.angle_alpha   90.00
_cell.angle_beta   90.00
_cell.angle_gamma   90.00
#
_symmetry.space_group_name_H-M   'P 1'
#
loop_
_entity.id
_entity.type
_entity.pdbx_description
1 polymer ?
#
loop_
_entity_poly.entity_id
_entity_poly.type
_entity_poly.pdbx_seq_one_letter_code
_entity_poly.pdbx_strand_id
1 'polypeptide(L)' 'MLEEHCYPAGENTVNLLCGPPMMIQNACVPSLTALGHKRESILIF' A
#
# COMPACT_ATOMS: atom_id res chain seq x y z
N MET A 1 0.60 9.88 -8.95
CA MET A 1 0.55 9.43 -7.54
C MET A 1 0.02 8.01 -7.47
N LEU A 2 0.01 7.35 -6.29
CA LEU A 2 -0.37 5.92 -6.17
C LEU A 2 -1.77 5.65 -6.73
N GLU A 3 -2.75 6.54 -6.56
CA GLU A 3 -4.10 6.38 -7.13
C GLU A 3 -4.16 6.37 -8.67
N GLU A 4 -3.14 6.89 -9.35
CA GLU A 4 -3.07 6.92 -10.82
C GLU A 4 -2.37 5.68 -11.40
N HIS A 5 -1.60 4.96 -10.58
CA HIS A 5 -0.71 3.89 -11.03
C HIS A 5 -1.00 2.54 -10.37
N CYS A 6 -1.81 2.52 -9.31
CA CYS A 6 -2.22 1.30 -8.61
C CYS A 6 -3.73 1.08 -8.72
N TYR A 7 -4.14 -0.18 -8.52
CA TYR A 7 -5.56 -0.51 -8.43
C TYR A 7 -6.21 0.17 -7.21
N PRO A 8 -7.50 0.53 -7.29
CA PRO A 8 -8.21 1.11 -6.16
C PRO A 8 -8.35 0.13 -5.00
N ALA A 9 -8.53 0.67 -3.80
CA ALA A 9 -8.83 -0.13 -2.62
C ALA A 9 -10.14 -0.92 -2.80
N GLY A 10 -10.13 -2.18 -2.35
CA GLY A 10 -11.28 -3.08 -2.43
C GLY A 10 -11.00 -4.42 -1.75
N GLU A 11 -12.05 -5.22 -1.54
CA GLU A 11 -11.94 -6.52 -0.85
C GLU A 11 -11.00 -7.51 -1.55
N ASN A 12 -10.84 -7.37 -2.87
CA ASN A 12 -10.02 -8.27 -3.69
C ASN A 12 -8.69 -7.62 -4.12
N THR A 13 -8.30 -6.49 -3.54
CA THR A 13 -7.05 -5.79 -3.86
C THR A 13 -6.01 -6.06 -2.78
N VAL A 14 -4.85 -6.58 -3.17
CA VAL A 14 -3.69 -6.82 -2.29
C VAL A 14 -2.50 -5.99 -2.77
N ASN A 15 -1.80 -5.36 -1.82
CA ASN A 15 -0.59 -4.60 -2.06
C ASN A 15 0.63 -5.41 -1.66
N LEU A 16 1.57 -5.61 -2.59
CA LEU A 16 2.84 -6.27 -2.32
C LEU A 16 3.93 -5.21 -2.27
N LEU A 17 4.64 -5.12 -1.14
CA LEU A 17 5.71 -4.15 -0.93
C LEU A 17 7.03 -4.89 -0.68
N CYS A 18 8.09 -4.43 -1.34
CA CYS A 18 9.47 -4.84 -1.09
C CYS A 18 10.35 -3.61 -1.29
N GLY A 19 11.22 -3.33 -0.32
CA GLY A 19 12.08 -2.14 -0.37
C GLY A 19 12.63 -1.72 0.99
N PRO A 20 13.32 -0.58 1.06
CA PRO A 20 13.93 -0.10 2.29
C PRO A 20 12.87 0.10 3.40
N PRO A 21 13.15 -0.29 4.66
CA PRO A 21 12.19 -0.17 5.76
C PRO A 21 11.62 1.25 5.91
N MET A 22 12.47 2.27 5.72
CA MET A 22 12.05 3.67 5.80
C MET A 22 11.03 4.05 4.72
N MET A 23 11.20 3.54 3.49
CA MET A 23 10.26 3.80 2.38
C MET A 23 8.90 3.18 2.68
N ILE A 24 8.90 1.93 3.16
CA ILE A 24 7.66 1.21 3.48
C ILE A 24 6.91 1.90 4.62
N GLN A 25 7.60 2.23 5.71
CA GLN A 25 6.99 2.78 6.92
C GLN A 25 6.51 4.22 6.76
N ASN A 26 7.28 5.06 6.05
CA ASN A 26 7.02 6.50 6.03
C ASN A 26 6.31 6.98 4.75
N ALA A 27 6.36 6.19 3.67
CA ALA A 27 5.72 6.56 2.40
C ALA A 27 4.63 5.56 1.99
N CYS A 28 4.98 4.30 1.72
CA CYS A 28 4.05 3.36 1.10
C CYS A 28 2.83 3.06 1.98
N VAL A 29 3.05 2.63 3.22
CA VAL A 29 1.95 2.22 4.12
C VAL A 29 1.03 3.40 4.47
N PRO A 30 1.53 4.59 4.85
CA PRO A 30 0.67 5.76 5.11
C PRO A 30 -0.16 6.16 3.89
N SER A 31 0.45 6.22 2.69
CA SER A 31 -0.28 6.60 1.48
C SER A 31 -1.34 5.59 1.08
N LEU A 32 -1.05 4.28 1.14
CA LEU A 32 -2.05 3.24 0.85
C LEU A 32 -3.20 3.25 1.86
N THR A 33 -2.89 3.49 3.14
CA THR A 33 -3.92 3.61 4.19
C THR A 33 -4.80 4.84 3.94
N ALA A 34 -4.22 5.97 3.55
CA ALA A 34 -4.95 7.20 3.22
C ALA A 34 -5.88 7.01 2.00
N LEU A 35 -5.50 6.14 1.07
CA LEU A 35 -6.33 5.74 -0.08
C LEU A 35 -7.37 4.65 0.26
N GLY A 36 -7.46 4.23 1.53
CA GLY A 36 -8.46 3.27 2.00
C GLY A 36 -8.08 1.81 1.85
N HIS A 37 -6.83 1.49 1.50
CA HIS A 37 -6.38 0.10 1.50
C HIS A 37 -6.27 -0.43 2.93
N LYS A 38 -6.85 -1.61 3.15
CA LYS A 38 -6.84 -2.31 4.43
C LYS A 38 -5.43 -2.80 4.77
N ARG A 39 -5.04 -2.70 6.05
CA ARG A 39 -3.69 -3.05 6.50
C ARG A 39 -3.43 -4.55 6.36
N GLU A 40 -4.47 -5.36 6.50
CA GLU A 40 -4.43 -6.82 6.34
C GLU A 40 -4.14 -7.22 4.88
N SER A 41 -4.44 -6.33 3.93
CA SER A 41 -4.18 -6.52 2.50
C SER A 41 -2.83 -5.96 2.05
N ILE A 42 -1.96 -5.53 2.98
CA ILE A 42 -0.61 -5.06 2.69
C ILE A 42 0.40 -6.12 3.15
N LEU A 43 1.11 -6.73 2.21
CA LEU A 43 2.11 -7.75 2.47
C LEU A 43 3.50 -7.19 2.18
N ILE A 44 4.41 -7.32 3.15
CA ILE A 44 5.77 -6.79 3.10
C ILE A 44 6.76 -7.96 3.04
N PHE A 45 7.67 -7.91 2.07
CA PHE A 45 8.74 -8.89 1.83
C PHE A 45 10.12 -8.27 2.06
#